data_AF-A0A378TLU8-F1
#
_entry.id   AF-A0A378TLU8-F1
#
_cell.length_a   1.000
_cell.length_b   1.000
_cell.length_c   1.000
_cell.angle_alpha   90.00
_cell.angle_beta   90.00
_cell.angle_gamma   90.00
#
_symmetry.space_group_name_H-M   'P 1'
#
loop_
_entity.id
_entity.type
_entity.pdbx_description
1 polymer ?
#
loop_
_entity_poly.entity_id
_entity_poly.type
_entity_poly.pdbx_seq_one_letter_code
_entity_poly.pdbx_strand_id
1 'polypeptide(L)'
;MLDMTETTEEFAERMTAAIDSASLTLLASIGHQSGLFDTMATLPAATSTQIADAAGLHERYVREWLGGLTAAGVIEFAPAEATYVLPLIERRF
;
A
#
# COMPACT_ATOMS: atom_id res chain seq x y z
N MET A 1 6.20 38.03 -15.59
CA MET A 1 6.07 37.86 -14.13
C MET A 1 5.28 36.58 -13.94
N LEU A 2 5.93 35.51 -13.47
CA LEU A 2 5.22 34.26 -13.19
C LEU A 2 4.23 34.55 -12.07
N ASP A 3 2.98 34.16 -12.25
CA ASP A 3 1.98 34.17 -11.19
C ASP A 3 2.41 33.12 -10.17
N MET A 4 2.84 33.60 -9.01
CA MET A 4 3.34 32.79 -7.90
C MET A 4 2.23 32.39 -6.93
N THR A 5 0.97 32.64 -7.31
CA THR A 5 -0.17 32.49 -6.41
C THR A 5 -0.85 31.15 -6.65
N GLU A 6 -0.67 30.22 -5.71
CA GLU A 6 -1.40 28.95 -5.64
C GLU A 6 -2.82 29.22 -5.13
N THR A 7 -3.84 28.61 -5.73
CA THR A 7 -5.21 28.64 -5.23
C THR A 7 -5.32 27.82 -3.93
N THR A 8 -6.36 28.07 -3.13
CA THR A 8 -6.60 27.26 -1.91
C THR A 8 -6.81 25.78 -2.22
N GLU A 9 -7.43 25.46 -3.36
CA GLU A 9 -7.67 24.08 -3.79
C GLU A 9 -6.36 23.36 -4.13
N GLU A 10 -5.50 23.97 -4.95
CA GLU A 10 -4.18 23.43 -5.28
C GLU A 10 -3.31 23.21 -4.04
N PHE A 11 -3.33 24.17 -3.09
CA PHE A 11 -2.62 24.01 -1.82
C PHE A 11 -3.16 22.83 -1.00
N ALA A 12 -4.48 22.68 -0.92
CA ALA A 12 -5.12 21.60 -0.17
C ALA A 12 -4.83 20.22 -0.80
N GLU A 13 -4.86 20.11 -2.13
CA GLU A 13 -4.48 18.90 -2.86
C GLU A 13 -3.02 18.53 -2.59
N ARG A 14 -2.10 19.49 -2.70
CA ARG A 14 -0.68 19.26 -2.44
C ARG A 14 -0.41 18.81 -1.02
N MET A 15 -1.07 19.42 -0.03
CA MET A 15 -0.94 19.01 1.38
C MET A 15 -1.53 17.63 1.64
N THR A 16 -2.66 17.29 1.00
CA THR A 16 -3.27 15.95 1.09
C THR A 16 -2.35 14.89 0.50
N ALA A 17 -1.82 15.13 -0.71
CA ALA A 17 -0.87 14.24 -1.36
C ALA A 17 0.42 14.03 -0.52
N ALA A 18 0.88 15.07 0.18
CA ALA A 18 2.03 14.95 1.08
C ALA A 18 1.71 14.04 2.29
N ILE A 19 0.51 14.14 2.86
CA ILE A 19 0.05 13.28 3.97
C ILE A 19 -0.10 11.84 3.49
N ASP A 20 -0.66 11.60 2.31
CA ASP A 20 -0.79 10.26 1.73
C ASP A 20 0.59 9.63 1.49
N SER A 21 1.53 10.41 0.96
CA SER A 21 2.92 9.96 0.73
C SER A 21 3.64 9.63 2.04
N ALA A 22 3.45 10.43 3.09
CA ALA A 22 4.01 10.17 4.41
C ALA A 22 3.41 8.91 5.04
N SER A 23 2.10 8.73 4.90
CA SER A 23 1.37 7.55 5.39
C SER A 23 1.84 6.28 4.67
N LEU A 24 2.00 6.34 3.35
CA LEU A 24 2.58 5.25 2.56
C LEU A 24 4.00 4.90 3.05
N THR A 25 4.83 5.89 3.34
CA THR A 25 6.19 5.66 3.85
C THR A 25 6.17 4.90 5.18
N LEU A 26 5.25 5.24 6.08
CA LEU A 26 5.07 4.53 7.35
C LEU A 26 4.57 3.10 7.13
N LEU A 27 3.59 2.91 6.26
CA LEU A 27 3.06 1.59 5.91
C LEU A 27 4.12 0.69 5.25
N ALA A 28 4.98 1.27 4.41
CA ALA A 28 6.12 0.56 3.84
C ALA A 28 7.13 0.13 4.92
N SER A 29 7.40 1.01 5.90
CA SER A 29 8.24 0.67 7.05
C SER A 29 7.65 -0.48 7.88
N ILE A 30 6.33 -0.47 8.13
CA ILE A 30 5.62 -1.57 8.80
C ILE A 30 5.75 -2.87 7.99
N GLY A 31 5.52 -2.81 6.67
CA GLY A 31 5.61 -3.97 5.79
C GLY A 31 7.00 -4.60 5.79
N HIS A 32 8.06 -3.78 5.82
CA HIS A 32 9.44 -4.26 5.93
C HIS A 32 9.73 -4.87 7.31
N GLN A 33 9.45 -4.16 8.40
CA GLN A 33 9.77 -4.61 9.75
C GLN A 33 8.99 -5.85 10.18
N SER A 34 7.78 -6.04 9.64
CA SER A 34 6.93 -7.21 9.92
C SER A 34 7.18 -8.40 8.98
N GLY A 35 7.99 -8.23 7.92
CA GLY A 35 8.23 -9.25 6.90
C GLY A 35 7.07 -9.46 5.91
N LEU A 36 6.01 -8.64 5.96
CA LEU A 36 4.82 -8.80 5.10
C LEU A 36 5.14 -8.72 3.60
N PHE A 37 6.05 -7.84 3.18
CA PHE A 37 6.46 -7.79 1.78
C PHE A 37 7.17 -9.07 1.34
N ASP A 38 8.08 -9.60 2.16
CA ASP A 38 8.80 -10.84 1.85
C ASP A 38 7.84 -12.04 1.82
N THR A 39 6.89 -12.10 2.76
CA THR A 39 5.83 -13.11 2.75
C THR A 39 5.00 -13.03 1.46
N MET A 40 4.47 -11.84 1.12
CA MET A 40 3.65 -11.67 -0.08
C MET A 40 4.40 -11.95 -1.37
N ALA A 41 5.71 -11.67 -1.43
CA ALA A 41 6.54 -11.97 -2.60
C ALA A 41 6.62 -13.49 -2.90
N THR A 42 6.33 -14.35 -1.92
CA THR A 42 6.31 -15.82 -2.10
C THR A 42 4.92 -16.40 -2.35
N LEU A 43 3.86 -15.60 -2.16
CA LEU A 43 2.48 -16.04 -2.29
C LEU A 43 1.93 -15.71 -3.68
N PRO A 44 1.05 -16.58 -4.24
CA PRO A 44 0.15 -16.14 -5.30
C PRO A 44 -0.88 -15.14 -4.73
N ALA A 45 -1.83 -14.70 -5.56
CA ALA A 45 -2.97 -13.92 -5.07
C ALA A 45 -3.63 -14.63 -3.86
N ALA A 46 -3.72 -13.92 -2.73
CA ALA A 46 -4.10 -14.51 -1.45
C ALA A 46 -5.00 -13.57 -0.64
N THR A 47 -5.94 -14.14 0.12
CA THR A 47 -6.81 -13.39 1.02
C THR A 47 -6.03 -12.80 2.20
N SER A 48 -6.58 -11.81 2.89
CA SER A 48 -5.94 -11.25 4.10
C SER A 48 -5.66 -12.31 5.17
N THR A 49 -6.57 -13.28 5.35
CA THR A 49 -6.37 -14.42 6.26
C THR A 49 -5.17 -15.28 5.86
N GLN A 50 -5.07 -15.65 4.57
CA GLN A 50 -3.96 -16.47 4.09
C GLN A 50 -2.61 -15.75 4.23
N ILE A 51 -2.56 -14.44 3.97
CA ILE A 51 -1.35 -13.63 4.14
C ILE A 51 -0.97 -13.54 5.62
N ALA A 52 -1.95 -13.33 6.50
CA ALA A 52 -1.72 -13.25 7.93
C ALA A 52 -1.21 -14.59 8.51
N ASP A 53 -1.81 -15.70 8.10
CA ASP A 53 -1.39 -17.05 8.48
C ASP A 53 0.04 -17.33 8.02
N ALA A 54 0.37 -16.99 6.77
CA ALA A 54 1.72 -17.17 6.22
C ALA A 54 2.78 -16.29 6.91
N ALA A 55 2.40 -15.08 7.32
CA ALA A 55 3.29 -14.15 8.03
C ALA A 55 3.37 -14.44 9.55
N GLY A 56 2.48 -15.28 10.08
CA GLY A 56 2.36 -15.50 11.53
C GLY A 56 1.89 -14.26 12.29
N LEU A 57 1.06 -13.43 11.66
CA LEU A 57 0.58 -12.15 12.19
C LEU A 57 -0.93 -12.18 12.43
N HIS A 58 -1.41 -11.26 13.26
CA HIS A 58 -2.83 -11.16 13.54
C HIS A 58 -3.58 -10.51 12.36
N GLU A 59 -4.53 -11.26 11.79
CA GLU A 59 -5.22 -10.94 10.53
C GLU A 59 -5.82 -9.53 10.49
N ARG A 60 -6.46 -9.06 11.57
CA ARG A 60 -7.03 -7.71 11.64
C ARG A 60 -6.04 -6.61 11.25
N TYR A 61 -4.79 -6.71 11.71
CA TYR A 61 -3.75 -5.71 11.44
C TYR A 61 -3.19 -5.85 10.03
N VAL A 62 -3.05 -7.09 9.55
CA VAL A 62 -2.65 -7.37 8.17
C VAL A 62 -3.69 -6.79 7.20
N ARG A 63 -4.98 -6.95 7.47
CA ARG A 63 -6.06 -6.42 6.63
C ARG A 63 -6.06 -4.89 6.54
N GLU A 64 -5.82 -4.20 7.65
CA GLU A 64 -5.72 -2.73 7.66
C GLU A 64 -4.50 -2.25 6.89
N TRP A 65 -3.36 -2.93 7.07
CA TRP A 65 -2.15 -2.64 6.31
C TRP A 65 -2.37 -2.86 4.81
N LEU A 66 -2.96 -3.99 4.41
CA LEU A 66 -3.33 -4.28 3.02
C LEU A 66 -4.24 -3.20 2.45
N GLY A 67 -5.24 -2.75 3.20
CA GLY A 67 -6.13 -1.66 2.78
C GLY A 67 -5.37 -0.37 2.48
N GLY A 68 -4.41 0.01 3.33
CA GLY A 68 -3.56 1.18 3.11
C GLY A 68 -2.67 1.06 1.87
N LEU A 69 -2.01 -0.09 1.66
CA LEU A 69 -1.15 -0.32 0.49
C LEU A 69 -1.95 -0.44 -0.81
N THR A 70 -3.19 -0.94 -0.75
CA THR A 70 -4.09 -0.94 -1.91
C THR A 70 -4.58 0.45 -2.25
N ALA A 71 -4.98 1.26 -1.27
CA ALA A 71 -5.36 2.65 -1.51
C ALA A 71 -4.19 3.47 -2.09
N ALA A 72 -2.96 3.17 -1.68
CA ALA A 72 -1.75 3.78 -2.20
C ALA A 72 -1.25 3.20 -3.55
N GLY A 73 -1.95 2.21 -4.12
CA GLY A 73 -1.61 1.62 -5.42
C GLY A 73 -0.36 0.72 -5.43
N VAL A 74 0.10 0.24 -4.28
CA VAL A 74 1.26 -0.66 -4.17
C VAL A 74 0.84 -2.14 -4.21
N ILE A 75 -0.33 -2.47 -3.65
CA ILE A 75 -0.90 -3.81 -3.64
C ILE A 75 -2.18 -3.82 -4.46
N GLU A 76 -2.29 -4.74 -5.40
CA GLU A 76 -3.52 -4.93 -6.16
C GLU A 76 -4.52 -5.78 -5.37
N PHE A 77 -5.80 -5.43 -5.45
CA PHE A 77 -6.89 -6.16 -4.81
C PHE A 77 -7.90 -6.61 -5.86
N ALA A 78 -8.23 -7.89 -5.87
CA ALA A 78 -9.26 -8.49 -6.71
C ALA A 78 -10.55 -8.70 -5.89
N PRO A 79 -11.62 -7.92 -6.11
CA PRO A 79 -12.79 -7.93 -5.24
C PRO A 79 -13.62 -9.21 -5.30
N ALA A 80 -13.64 -9.91 -6.45
CA ALA A 80 -14.47 -11.10 -6.62
C ALA A 80 -13.96 -12.28 -5.76
N GLU A 81 -12.64 -12.38 -5.62
CA GLU A 81 -11.95 -13.40 -4.84
C GLU A 81 -11.52 -12.91 -3.45
N ALA A 82 -11.64 -11.60 -3.20
CA ALA A 82 -11.13 -10.91 -2.01
C ALA A 82 -9.63 -11.20 -1.76
N THR A 83 -8.85 -11.26 -2.84
CA THR A 83 -7.42 -11.55 -2.80
C THR A 83 -6.58 -10.33 -3.10
N TYR A 84 -5.41 -10.28 -2.48
CA TYR A 84 -4.37 -9.27 -2.66
C TYR A 84 -3.18 -9.89 -3.36
N VAL A 85 -2.51 -9.10 -4.20
CA VAL A 85 -1.25 -9.48 -4.84
C VAL A 85 -0.27 -8.33 -4.78
N LEU A 86 0.99 -8.64 -4.45
CA LEU A 86 2.10 -7.71 -4.60
C LEU A 86 2.59 -7.83 -6.05
N PRO A 87 2.43 -6.79 -6.90
CA PRO A 87 2.83 -6.88 -8.29
C PRO A 87 4.33 -7.12 -8.44
N LEU A 88 4.72 -7.98 -9.38
CA LEU A 88 6.11 -8.11 -9.77
C LEU A 88 6.52 -6.83 -10.52
N ILE A 89 7.57 -6.16 -10.06
CA ILE A 89 8.15 -5.05 -10.81
C ILE A 89 8.89 -5.65 -12.02
N GLU A 90 8.23 -5.64 -13.18
CA GLU A 90 8.92 -5.85 -14.46
C GLU A 90 9.95 -4.73 -14.64
N ARG A 91 11.25 -5.06 -14.53
CA ARG A 91 12.31 -4.12 -14.91
C ARG A 91 12.34 -3.99 -16.43
N ARG A 92 11.49 -3.13 -16.99
CA ARG A 92 11.65 -2.66 -18.36
C ARG A 92 12.64 -1.49 -18.35
N PHE A 93 13.83 -1.75 -18.87
CA PHE A 93 14.78 -0.72 -19.30
C PHE A 93 14.52 -0.37 -20.76
#